data_AF-A9DTU8-F1
#
_entry.id   AF-A9DTU8-F1
#
_cell.length_a   1.000
_cell.length_b   1.000
_cell.length_c   1.000
_cell.angle_alpha   90.00
_cell.angle_beta   90.00
_cell.angle_gamma   90.00
#
_symmetry.space_group_name_H-M   'P 1'
#
loop_
_entity.id
_entity.type
_entity.pdbx_description
1 polymer ?
#
loop_
_entity_poly.entity_id
_entity_poly.type
_entity_poly.pdbx_seq_one_letter_code
_entity_poly.pdbx_strand_id
1 'polypeptide(L)'
;MENTNTEEQLRSKKKWLAFLVSATKKYRLLTYIPIAVLSVSAYSLRLKNEGLVERVGRLETMNNALISNMILYNRNFETFPMPVFQKLKRGNRFIAQYFNPAYVAMMGHNFDYDRYRYIGKTDYEYYPKHIADLYYNYDVSVAFTGTPMNIKVAITDSLGNPLKVKVMKWRHIRDRDTLVYGMILLDQPM
;
A
#
# COMPACT_ATOMS: atom_id res chain seq x y z
N MET A 1 -49.20 -2.64 55.22
CA MET A 1 -49.88 -2.74 53.92
C MET A 1 -48.91 -2.87 52.73
N GLU A 2 -47.59 -2.95 52.96
CA GLU A 2 -46.58 -2.93 51.90
C GLU A 2 -46.22 -4.32 51.33
N ASN A 3 -46.37 -5.40 52.13
CA ASN A 3 -46.01 -6.76 51.72
C ASN A 3 -46.99 -7.43 50.74
N THR A 4 -48.28 -7.08 50.78
CA THR A 4 -49.30 -7.68 49.90
C THR A 4 -49.18 -7.22 48.44
N ASN A 5 -48.73 -5.97 48.22
CA ASN A 5 -48.55 -5.41 46.88
C ASN A 5 -47.34 -6.06 46.15
N THR A 6 -46.28 -6.38 46.90
CA THR A 6 -45.07 -7.05 46.38
C THR A 6 -45.36 -8.50 45.97
N GLU A 7 -46.18 -9.22 46.73
CA GLU A 7 -46.57 -10.60 46.41
C GLU A 7 -47.50 -10.69 45.18
N GLU A 8 -48.44 -9.76 45.03
CA GLU A 8 -49.30 -9.68 43.85
C GLU A 8 -48.50 -9.34 42.57
N GLN A 9 -47.54 -8.42 42.66
CA GLN A 9 -46.64 -8.12 41.55
C GLN A 9 -45.77 -9.32 41.15
N LEU A 10 -45.28 -10.09 42.11
CA LEU A 10 -44.53 -11.33 41.88
C LEU A 10 -45.39 -12.42 41.23
N ARG A 11 -46.65 -12.56 41.65
CA ARG A 11 -47.61 -13.51 41.06
C ARG A 11 -47.98 -13.12 39.63
N SER A 12 -48.18 -11.83 39.38
CA SER A 12 -48.43 -11.26 38.05
C SER A 12 -47.25 -11.52 37.11
N LYS A 13 -46.02 -11.21 37.53
CA LYS A 13 -44.79 -11.51 36.76
C LYS A 13 -44.64 -13.00 36.46
N LYS A 14 -44.90 -13.89 37.44
CA LYS A 14 -44.84 -15.34 37.23
C LYS A 14 -45.88 -15.84 36.21
N LYS A 15 -47.11 -15.31 36.24
CA LYS A 15 -48.14 -15.64 35.24
C LYS A 15 -47.74 -15.16 33.83
N TRP A 16 -47.19 -13.95 33.74
CA TRP A 16 -46.70 -13.39 32.48
C TRP A 16 -45.53 -14.20 31.91
N LEU A 17 -44.58 -14.60 32.76
CA LEU A 17 -43.48 -15.50 32.40
C LEU A 17 -43.99 -16.87 31.95
N ALA A 18 -44.95 -17.48 32.65
CA ALA A 18 -45.53 -18.76 32.25
C ALA A 18 -46.28 -18.68 30.91
N PHE A 19 -46.96 -17.55 30.65
CA PHE A 19 -47.60 -17.27 29.37
C PHE A 19 -46.58 -17.07 28.24
N LEU A 20 -45.50 -16.34 28.49
CA LEU A 20 -44.40 -16.20 27.53
C LEU A 20 -43.71 -17.55 27.24
N VAL A 21 -43.47 -18.37 28.26
CA VAL A 21 -42.88 -19.70 28.10
C VAL A 21 -43.81 -20.65 27.33
N SER A 22 -45.12 -20.59 27.57
CA SER A 22 -46.08 -21.41 26.83
C SER A 22 -46.23 -20.93 25.39
N ALA A 23 -46.24 -19.62 25.14
CA ALA A 23 -46.25 -19.04 23.80
C ALA A 23 -44.96 -19.37 23.03
N THR A 24 -43.79 -19.25 23.65
CA THR A 24 -42.50 -19.59 23.02
C THR A 24 -42.38 -21.07 22.68
N LYS A 25 -42.91 -21.98 23.52
CA LYS A 25 -43.01 -23.42 23.19
C LYS A 25 -44.04 -23.69 22.08
N LYS A 26 -45.23 -23.11 22.16
CA LYS A 26 -46.35 -23.34 21.22
C LYS A 26 -46.00 -22.92 19.80
N TYR A 27 -45.34 -21.77 19.64
CA TYR A 27 -44.94 -21.22 18.35
C TYR A 27 -43.48 -21.52 17.98
N ARG A 28 -42.77 -22.36 18.76
CA ARG A 28 -41.34 -22.70 18.58
C ARG A 28 -40.45 -21.47 18.33
N LEU A 29 -40.76 -20.34 18.98
CA LEU A 29 -40.08 -19.05 18.76
C LEU A 29 -38.59 -19.11 19.07
N LEU A 30 -38.20 -19.94 20.05
CA LEU A 30 -36.80 -20.21 20.39
C LEU A 30 -36.00 -20.83 19.23
N THR A 31 -36.66 -21.46 18.25
CA THR A 31 -36.01 -22.06 17.08
C THR A 31 -36.05 -21.12 15.88
N TYR A 32 -37.20 -20.48 15.62
CA TYR A 32 -37.37 -19.64 14.43
C TYR A 32 -36.67 -18.27 14.54
N ILE A 33 -36.61 -17.66 15.73
CA ILE A 33 -35.95 -16.36 15.91
C ILE A 33 -34.44 -16.44 15.61
N PRO A 34 -33.67 -17.40 16.18
CA PRO A 34 -32.26 -17.55 15.84
C PRO A 34 -32.02 -17.82 14.36
N ILE A 35 -32.85 -18.66 13.73
CA ILE A 35 -32.76 -18.92 12.28
C ILE A 35 -32.96 -17.62 11.50
N ALA A 36 -33.99 -16.83 11.82
CA ALA A 36 -34.25 -15.56 11.14
C ALA A 36 -33.09 -14.56 11.33
N VAL A 37 -32.55 -14.44 12.55
CA VAL A 37 -31.39 -13.58 12.83
C VAL A 37 -30.16 -14.04 12.05
N LEU A 38 -29.89 -15.35 12.01
CA LEU A 38 -28.80 -15.94 11.23
C LEU A 38 -28.99 -15.71 9.74
N SER A 39 -30.20 -15.88 9.21
CA SER A 39 -30.52 -15.64 7.80
C SER A 39 -30.31 -14.17 7.41
N VAL A 40 -30.80 -13.22 8.21
CA VAL A 40 -30.60 -11.79 7.98
C VAL A 40 -29.12 -11.41 8.08
N SER A 41 -28.41 -11.96 9.06
CA SER A 41 -26.98 -11.73 9.24
C SER A 41 -26.16 -12.29 8.06
N ALA A 42 -26.46 -13.50 7.63
CA ALA A 42 -25.82 -14.13 6.48
C ALA A 42 -26.09 -13.37 5.18
N TYR A 43 -27.32 -12.89 4.99
CA TYR A 43 -27.68 -12.07 3.84
C TYR A 43 -26.93 -10.72 3.85
N SER A 44 -26.88 -10.04 5.00
CA SER A 44 -26.11 -8.80 5.14
C SER A 44 -24.61 -9.02 4.90
N LEU A 45 -24.04 -10.14 5.38
CA LEU A 45 -22.65 -10.50 5.14
C LEU A 45 -22.38 -10.72 3.66
N ARG A 46 -23.29 -11.42 2.95
CA ARG A 46 -23.19 -11.66 1.52
C ARG A 46 -23.20 -10.36 0.72
N LEU A 47 -24.11 -9.44 1.03
CA LEU A 47 -24.15 -8.12 0.36
C LEU A 47 -22.86 -7.33 0.59
N LYS A 48 -22.33 -7.34 1.81
CA LYS A 48 -21.04 -6.69 2.11
C LYS A 48 -19.90 -7.34 1.33
N ASN A 49 -19.86 -8.67 1.25
CA ASN A 49 -18.84 -9.39 0.50
C ASN A 49 -18.91 -9.11 -1.00
N GLU A 50 -20.11 -9.08 -1.59
CA GLU A 50 -20.30 -8.74 -3.01
C GLU A 50 -19.78 -7.33 -3.31
N GLY A 51 -20.12 -6.34 -2.47
CA GLY A 51 -19.59 -4.98 -2.62
C GLY A 51 -18.08 -4.87 -2.39
N LEU A 52 -17.51 -5.67 -1.49
CA LEU A 52 -16.07 -5.74 -1.26
C LEU A 52 -15.33 -6.30 -2.48
N VAL A 53 -15.84 -7.39 -3.06
CA VAL A 53 -15.26 -8.00 -4.27
C VAL A 53 -15.24 -7.01 -5.42
N GLU A 54 -16.34 -6.29 -5.64
CA GLU A 54 -16.40 -5.27 -6.70
C GLU A 54 -15.37 -4.16 -6.47
N ARG A 55 -15.26 -3.66 -5.23
CA ARG A 55 -14.29 -2.61 -4.89
C ARG A 55 -12.85 -3.08 -5.07
N VAL A 56 -12.53 -4.32 -4.69
CA VAL A 56 -11.20 -4.90 -4.89
C VAL A 56 -10.89 -5.01 -6.40
N GLY A 57 -11.81 -5.56 -7.20
CA GLY A 57 -11.60 -5.66 -8.65
C GLY A 57 -11.40 -4.29 -9.33
N ARG A 58 -12.12 -3.26 -8.86
CA ARG A 58 -11.93 -1.88 -9.33
C ARG A 58 -10.55 -1.34 -8.98
N LEU A 59 -10.09 -1.56 -7.74
CA LEU A 59 -8.76 -1.13 -7.29
C LEU A 59 -7.64 -1.81 -8.07
N GLU A 60 -7.75 -3.12 -8.32
CA GLU A 60 -6.79 -3.87 -9.12
C GLU A 60 -6.73 -3.34 -10.57
N THR A 61 -7.89 -3.06 -11.17
CA THR A 61 -7.96 -2.49 -12.52
C THR A 61 -7.29 -1.12 -12.60
N MET A 62 -7.58 -0.24 -11.64
CA MET A 62 -6.96 1.08 -11.56
C MET A 62 -5.45 0.98 -11.32
N ASN A 63 -5.01 0.07 -10.44
CA ASN A 63 -3.59 -0.16 -10.17
C ASN A 63 -2.85 -0.63 -11.43
N ASN A 64 -3.40 -1.61 -12.15
CA ASN A 64 -2.83 -2.10 -13.40
C ASN A 64 -2.73 -1.00 -14.46
N ALA A 65 -3.79 -0.18 -14.61
CA ALA A 65 -3.78 0.95 -15.54
C ALA A 65 -2.69 1.99 -15.18
N LEU A 66 -2.50 2.29 -13.90
CA LEU A 66 -1.44 3.19 -13.43
C LEU A 66 -0.04 2.64 -13.75
N ILE A 67 0.17 1.34 -13.51
CA ILE A 67 1.42 0.66 -13.85
C ILE A 67 1.68 0.72 -15.36
N SER A 68 0.69 0.40 -16.20
CA SER A 68 0.83 0.48 -17.66
C SER A 68 1.15 1.90 -18.13
N ASN A 69 0.48 2.92 -17.58
CA ASN A 69 0.74 4.32 -17.92
C ASN A 69 2.17 4.74 -17.54
N MET A 70 2.66 4.31 -16.38
CA MET A 70 4.03 4.55 -15.94
C MET A 70 5.06 3.90 -16.86
N ILE A 71 4.83 2.64 -17.27
CA ILE A 71 5.71 1.94 -18.23
C ILE A 71 5.71 2.67 -19.56
N LEU A 72 4.53 3.03 -20.08
CA LEU A 72 4.41 3.72 -21.36
C LEU A 72 5.15 5.07 -21.34
N TYR A 73 5.02 5.82 -20.24
CA TYR A 73 5.71 7.07 -20.04
C TYR A 73 7.24 6.90 -20.03
N ASN A 74 7.73 5.84 -19.40
CA ASN A 74 9.15 5.53 -19.28
C ASN A 74 9.65 4.52 -20.32
N ARG A 75 8.92 4.31 -21.43
CA ARG A 75 9.21 3.25 -22.41
C ARG A 75 10.65 3.29 -22.94
N ASN A 76 11.23 4.49 -23.06
CA ASN A 76 12.60 4.67 -23.54
C ASN A 76 13.64 4.08 -22.57
N PHE A 77 13.29 3.91 -21.30
CA PHE A 77 14.14 3.31 -20.28
C PHE A 77 13.91 1.81 -20.08
N GLU A 78 12.78 1.25 -20.56
CA GLU A 78 12.47 -0.19 -20.40
C GLU A 78 13.52 -1.09 -21.04
N THR A 79 14.01 -0.74 -22.23
CA THR A 79 15.06 -1.48 -22.94
C THR A 79 16.44 -0.85 -22.79
N PHE A 80 16.57 0.16 -21.92
CA PHE A 80 17.82 0.88 -21.75
C PHE A 80 18.79 0.06 -20.89
N PRO A 81 20.03 -0.18 -21.35
CA PRO A 81 20.95 -1.13 -20.71
C PRO A 81 21.48 -0.63 -19.36
N MET A 82 21.44 0.67 -19.09
CA MET A 82 21.94 1.21 -17.83
C MET A 82 20.85 1.24 -16.76
N PRO A 83 21.18 0.97 -15.49
CA PRO A 83 20.25 1.14 -14.37
C PRO A 83 19.79 2.60 -14.24
N VAL A 84 18.48 2.83 -14.33
CA VAL A 84 17.84 4.14 -14.21
C VAL A 84 16.69 4.08 -13.22
N PHE A 85 16.60 5.13 -12.39
CA PHE A 85 15.48 5.36 -11.48
C PHE A 85 14.97 6.80 -11.58
N GLN A 86 13.70 7.00 -11.24
CA GLN A 86 13.04 8.30 -11.23
C GLN A 86 12.35 8.53 -9.89
N LYS A 87 12.47 9.75 -9.38
CA LYS A 87 11.76 10.23 -8.20
C LYS A 87 11.00 11.51 -8.49
N LEU A 88 9.85 11.68 -7.82
CA LEU A 88 9.04 12.89 -7.82
C LEU A 88 9.33 13.73 -6.58
N LYS A 89 9.61 15.01 -6.75
CA LYS A 89 9.60 15.94 -5.63
C LYS A 89 8.16 16.35 -5.30
N ARG A 90 7.76 16.14 -4.05
CA ARG A 90 6.48 16.61 -3.47
C ARG A 90 6.79 17.31 -2.15
N GLY A 91 6.82 18.65 -2.16
CA GLY A 91 7.28 19.43 -1.02
C GLY A 91 8.70 19.04 -0.60
N ASN A 92 8.85 18.55 0.64
CA ASN A 92 10.12 18.07 1.20
C ASN A 92 10.33 16.56 1.04
N ARG A 93 9.56 15.86 0.21
CA ARG A 93 9.69 14.41 -0.01
C ARG A 93 10.07 14.11 -1.45
N PHE A 94 10.90 13.07 -1.61
CA PHE A 94 11.19 12.45 -2.90
C PHE A 94 10.56 11.08 -2.95
N ILE A 95 9.58 10.92 -3.83
CA ILE A 95 8.76 9.72 -3.96
C ILE A 95 9.25 8.94 -5.16
N ALA A 96 9.67 7.69 -4.98
CA ALA A 96 10.06 6.81 -6.07
C ALA A 96 8.87 6.61 -7.02
N GLN A 97 9.10 6.87 -8.31
CA GLN A 97 8.07 6.73 -9.35
C GLN A 97 8.36 5.60 -10.32
N TYR A 98 9.64 5.32 -10.60
CA TYR A 98 10.01 4.38 -11.65
C TYR A 98 11.40 3.81 -11.42
N PHE A 99 11.55 2.53 -11.77
CA PHE A 99 12.81 1.80 -11.86
C PHE A 99 12.80 0.97 -13.13
N ASN A 100 13.84 1.10 -13.95
CA ASN A 100 13.92 0.32 -15.18
C ASN A 100 14.36 -1.13 -14.93
N PRO A 101 14.16 -2.05 -15.88
CA PRO A 101 14.55 -3.46 -15.72
C PRO A 101 16.03 -3.66 -15.38
N ALA A 102 16.95 -2.88 -15.98
CA ALA A 102 18.37 -2.96 -15.65
C ALA A 102 18.66 -2.61 -14.17
N TYR A 103 17.96 -1.62 -13.61
CA TYR A 103 18.05 -1.30 -12.18
C TYR A 103 17.55 -2.45 -11.31
N VAL A 104 16.48 -3.12 -11.72
CA VAL A 104 15.94 -4.30 -11.01
C VAL A 104 16.91 -5.48 -11.10
N ALA A 105 17.54 -5.71 -12.24
CA ALA A 105 18.52 -6.78 -12.39
C ALA A 105 19.72 -6.56 -11.45
N MET A 106 20.20 -5.32 -11.32
CA MET A 106 21.35 -4.99 -10.49
C MET A 106 21.01 -4.90 -9.00
N MET A 107 19.95 -4.16 -8.66
CA MET A 107 19.61 -3.77 -7.30
C MET A 107 18.42 -4.53 -6.70
N GLY A 108 17.78 -5.41 -7.47
CA GLY A 108 16.53 -6.10 -7.12
C GLY A 108 16.61 -6.99 -5.90
N HIS A 109 17.82 -7.46 -5.54
CA HIS A 109 18.06 -8.16 -4.29
C HIS A 109 17.67 -7.33 -3.04
N ASN A 110 17.65 -6.00 -3.14
CA ASN A 110 17.20 -5.13 -2.05
C ASN A 110 15.67 -5.08 -1.92
N PHE A 111 14.92 -5.59 -2.90
CA PHE A 111 13.47 -5.36 -3.01
C PHE A 111 12.69 -6.51 -3.64
N ASP A 112 13.17 -7.74 -3.46
CA ASP A 112 12.53 -8.97 -3.92
C ASP A 112 12.27 -9.00 -5.44
N TYR A 113 13.09 -8.28 -6.22
CA TYR A 113 12.98 -8.15 -7.68
C TYR A 113 11.61 -7.63 -8.17
N ASP A 114 10.81 -7.04 -7.29
CA ASP A 114 9.55 -6.39 -7.63
C ASP A 114 9.72 -4.87 -7.65
N ARG A 115 9.85 -4.31 -8.86
CA ARG A 115 10.01 -2.87 -9.06
C ARG A 115 8.83 -2.04 -8.57
N TYR A 116 7.63 -2.61 -8.45
CA TYR A 116 6.43 -1.88 -8.07
C TYR A 116 6.34 -1.71 -6.55
N ARG A 117 7.03 -2.56 -5.78
CA ARG A 117 6.97 -2.58 -4.30
C ARG A 117 7.39 -1.28 -3.63
N TYR A 118 8.25 -0.49 -4.29
CA TYR A 118 8.79 0.76 -3.77
C TYR A 118 8.26 2.01 -4.46
N ILE A 119 7.44 1.85 -5.49
CA ILE A 119 6.77 2.99 -6.11
C ILE A 119 5.84 3.62 -5.08
N GLY A 120 5.86 4.95 -5.00
CA GLY A 120 5.10 5.70 -4.00
C GLY A 120 5.80 5.85 -2.65
N LYS A 121 6.93 5.18 -2.42
CA LYS A 121 7.71 5.27 -1.18
C LYS A 121 8.87 6.25 -1.28
N THR A 122 9.36 6.66 -0.12
CA THR A 122 10.56 7.48 0.06
C THR A 122 11.77 6.62 0.44
N ASP A 123 12.98 7.11 0.22
CA ASP A 123 14.21 6.37 0.58
C ASP A 123 14.24 5.96 2.07
N TYR A 124 13.61 6.75 2.95
CA TYR A 124 13.53 6.48 4.39
C TYR A 124 12.73 5.22 4.73
N GLU A 125 11.89 4.72 3.82
CA GLU A 125 11.07 3.53 4.04
C GLU A 125 11.81 2.23 3.69
N TYR A 126 12.91 2.29 2.94
CA TYR A 126 13.63 1.10 2.48
C TYR A 126 15.16 1.18 2.60
N TYR A 127 15.72 2.31 3.03
CA TYR A 127 17.14 2.43 3.40
C TYR A 127 17.34 2.80 4.87
N PRO A 128 18.48 2.41 5.47
CA PRO A 128 18.89 2.93 6.77
C PRO A 128 18.96 4.46 6.75
N LYS A 129 18.58 5.09 7.86
CA LYS A 129 18.46 6.56 7.97
C LYS A 129 19.67 7.32 7.42
N HIS A 130 20.88 6.89 7.77
CA HIS A 130 22.11 7.57 7.32
C HIS A 130 22.30 7.54 5.79
N ILE A 131 21.91 6.45 5.12
CA ILE A 131 21.94 6.35 3.65
C ILE A 131 20.80 7.16 3.05
N ALA A 132 19.60 7.10 3.63
CA ALA A 132 18.45 7.87 3.18
C ALA A 132 18.72 9.38 3.26
N ASP A 133 19.29 9.88 4.37
CA ASP A 133 19.70 11.28 4.54
C ASP A 133 20.70 11.71 3.44
N LEU A 134 21.69 10.87 3.16
CA LEU A 134 22.69 11.13 2.12
C LEU A 134 22.06 11.24 0.73
N TYR A 135 21.21 10.27 0.36
CA TYR A 135 20.54 10.27 -0.94
C TYR A 135 19.54 11.42 -1.09
N TYR A 136 18.83 11.73 0.00
CA TYR A 136 17.94 12.88 0.09
C TYR A 136 18.69 14.18 -0.18
N ASN A 137 19.83 14.40 0.45
CA ASN A 137 20.63 15.62 0.27
C ASN A 137 21.09 15.80 -1.18
N TYR A 138 21.49 14.71 -1.85
CA TYR A 138 21.80 14.75 -3.27
C TYR A 138 20.57 15.08 -4.13
N ASP A 139 19.42 14.49 -3.84
CA ASP A 139 18.19 14.75 -4.58
C ASP A 139 17.71 16.20 -4.39
N VAL A 140 17.80 16.75 -3.17
CA VAL A 140 17.56 18.17 -2.88
C VAL A 140 18.50 19.06 -3.69
N SER A 141 19.79 18.75 -3.69
CA SER A 141 20.81 19.54 -4.38
C SER A 141 20.52 19.63 -5.88
N VAL A 142 20.28 18.48 -6.53
CA VAL A 142 19.94 18.43 -7.97
C VAL A 142 18.59 19.08 -8.26
N ALA A 143 17.60 18.89 -7.39
CA ALA A 143 16.28 19.48 -7.57
C ALA A 143 16.29 21.01 -7.47
N PHE A 144 17.13 21.56 -6.59
CA PHE A 144 17.26 23.00 -6.35
C PHE A 144 18.15 23.67 -7.40
N THR A 145 19.37 23.16 -7.62
CA THR A 145 20.34 23.77 -8.55
C THR A 145 19.96 23.54 -10.01
N GLY A 146 19.33 22.40 -10.31
CA GLY A 146 19.09 21.94 -11.67
C GLY A 146 20.34 21.47 -12.41
N THR A 147 21.51 21.49 -11.77
CA THR A 147 22.77 21.05 -12.37
C THR A 147 22.92 19.53 -12.19
N PRO A 148 23.25 18.78 -13.26
CA PRO A 148 23.57 17.37 -13.14
C PRO A 148 24.74 17.14 -12.19
N MET A 149 24.63 16.12 -11.33
CA MET A 149 25.65 15.74 -10.36
C MET A 149 26.16 14.33 -10.62
N ASN A 150 27.47 14.16 -10.53
CA ASN A 150 28.14 12.87 -10.59
C ASN A 150 28.64 12.51 -9.19
N ILE A 151 28.11 11.43 -8.62
CA ILE A 151 28.34 11.06 -7.23
C ILE A 151 28.98 9.68 -7.21
N LYS A 152 30.03 9.48 -6.42
CA LYS A 152 30.59 8.16 -6.15
C LYS A 152 29.92 7.61 -4.89
N VAL A 153 29.26 6.47 -4.99
CA VAL A 153 28.57 5.81 -3.87
C VAL A 153 29.00 4.35 -3.78
N ALA A 154 29.01 3.81 -2.57
CA ALA A 154 29.12 2.37 -2.37
C ALA A 154 27.70 1.80 -2.27
N ILE A 155 27.38 0.84 -3.12
CA ILE A 155 26.14 0.07 -3.08
C ILE A 155 26.47 -1.38 -2.76
N THR A 156 25.51 -2.11 -2.21
CA THR A 156 25.68 -3.54 -1.95
C THR A 156 25.23 -4.34 -3.17
N ASP A 157 25.96 -5.39 -3.54
CA ASP A 157 25.54 -6.35 -4.57
C ASP A 157 24.60 -7.44 -3.98
N SER A 158 24.12 -8.34 -4.83
CA SER A 158 23.26 -9.47 -4.43
C SER A 158 23.93 -10.46 -3.47
N LEU A 159 25.26 -10.44 -3.35
CA LEU A 159 26.07 -11.28 -2.48
C LEU A 159 26.49 -10.57 -1.19
N GLY A 160 26.09 -9.31 -0.99
CA GLY A 160 26.44 -8.52 0.19
C GLY A 160 27.77 -7.74 0.08
N ASN A 161 28.45 -7.77 -1.07
CA ASN A 161 29.73 -7.09 -1.25
C ASN A 161 29.53 -5.60 -1.59
N PRO A 162 30.41 -4.71 -1.08
CA PRO A 162 30.37 -3.30 -1.45
C PRO A 162 30.94 -3.07 -2.85
N LEU A 163 30.08 -2.61 -3.76
CA LEU A 163 30.41 -2.17 -5.11
C LEU A 163 30.52 -0.63 -5.14
N LYS A 164 31.67 -0.10 -5.53
CA LYS A 164 31.85 1.35 -5.74
C LYS A 164 31.33 1.71 -7.13
N VAL A 165 30.28 2.52 -7.19
CA VAL A 165 29.67 2.96 -8.45
C VAL A 165 29.62 4.47 -8.55
N LYS A 166 29.53 4.95 -9.79
CA LYS A 166 29.28 6.35 -10.07
C LYS A 166 27.82 6.50 -10.46
N VAL A 167 27.12 7.43 -9.85
CA VAL A 167 25.72 7.73 -10.13
C VAL A 167 25.63 9.14 -10.70
N MET A 168 25.07 9.26 -11.89
CA MET A 168 24.71 10.55 -12.48
C MET A 168 23.26 10.86 -12.11
N LYS A 169 23.02 12.00 -11.47
CA LYS A 169 21.68 12.49 -11.16
C LYS A 169 21.40 13.78 -11.91
N TRP A 170 20.20 13.93 -12.43
CA TRP A 170 19.77 15.16 -13.10
C TRP A 170 18.29 15.45 -12.84
N ARG A 171 17.91 16.70 -13.07
CA ARG A 171 16.54 17.18 -12.92
C ARG A 171 15.84 17.26 -14.26
N HIS A 172 14.54 16.99 -14.27
CA HIS A 172 13.62 17.37 -15.32
C HIS A 172 12.39 18.07 -14.70
N ILE A 173 11.92 19.16 -15.32
CA ILE A 173 10.72 19.89 -14.86
C ILE A 173 9.59 19.61 -15.83
N ARG A 174 8.43 19.19 -15.32
CA ARG A 174 7.23 18.95 -16.12
C ARG A 174 6.01 19.60 -15.49
N ASP A 175 5.37 20.54 -16.20
CA ASP A 175 4.13 21.25 -15.83
C ASP A 175 4.11 22.05 -14.51
N ARG A 176 5.06 21.81 -13.60
CA ARG A 176 5.39 22.40 -12.27
C ARG A 176 6.03 21.36 -11.34
N ASP A 177 6.03 20.10 -11.73
CA ASP A 177 6.62 19.00 -11.01
C ASP A 177 8.12 18.91 -11.27
N THR A 178 8.88 18.67 -10.21
CA THR A 178 10.32 18.40 -10.31
C THR A 178 10.54 16.89 -10.24
N LEU A 179 11.03 16.33 -11.34
CA LEU A 179 11.48 14.96 -11.44
C LEU A 179 13.00 14.92 -11.25
N VAL A 180 13.48 13.97 -10.45
CA VAL A 180 14.89 13.67 -10.30
C VAL A 180 15.14 12.30 -10.88
N TYR A 181 15.98 12.24 -11.89
CA TYR A 181 16.46 11.01 -12.48
C TYR A 181 17.83 10.67 -11.90
N GLY A 182 18.09 9.38 -11.76
CA GLY A 182 19.40 8.86 -11.44
C GLY A 182 19.74 7.68 -12.33
N MET A 183 21.00 7.64 -12.77
CA MET A 183 21.55 6.57 -13.58
C MET A 183 22.84 6.08 -12.96
N ILE A 184 22.97 4.77 -12.79
CA ILE A 184 24.22 4.16 -12.37
C ILE A 184 25.10 4.01 -13.61
N LEU A 185 26.26 4.65 -13.59
CA LEU A 185 27.28 4.54 -14.62
C LEU A 185 28.14 3.32 -14.29
N LEU A 186 28.01 2.30 -15.12
CA LEU A 186 28.82 1.09 -15.12
C LEU A 186 29.94 1.26 -16.16
N ASP A 187 31.14 0.76 -15.84
CA ASP A 187 32.28 0.77 -16.78
C ASP A 187 32.08 -0.23 -17.95
N GLN A 188 31.08 -1.12 -17.83
CA GLN A 188 30.60 -2.04 -18.87
C GLN A 188 29.06 -2.06 -18.84
N PRO A 189 28.36 -2.01 -19.99
CA PRO A 189 26.91 -2.23 -20.04
C PRO A 189 26.57 -3.67 -19.62
N MET A 190 25.40 -3.86 -18.99
CA MET A 190 24.87 -5.18 -18.61
C MET A 190 24.11 -5.85 -19.77
#